data_AF-A0A034VHJ3-F1
#
_entry.id   AF-A0A034VHJ3-F1
#
_cell.length_a   1.000
_cell.length_b   1.000
_cell.length_c   1.000
_cell.angle_alpha   90.00
_cell.angle_beta   90.00
_cell.angle_gamma   90.00
#
_symmetry.space_group_name_H-M   'P 1'
#
loop_
_entity.id
_entity.type
_entity.pdbx_description
1 polymer ?
#
loop_
_entity_poly.entity_id
_entity_poly.type
_entity_poly.pdbx_seq_one_letter_code
_entity_poly.pdbx_strand_id
1 'polypeptide(L)'
;MQLGDKKLIVQRASVGAKNAQNSATTAAPVMIQVPGLSMVGTSGPPTEVLCLLNMVTPDELRDEEEYEDILEDIKEECNKYGVVRSVEIPRPIEGVDVPGCGKVFVEFNSVMDCQKAQQALTGRKFSDRVVVTSYFDPDKYHRREF
;
A
#
# COMPACT_ATOMS: atom_id res chain seq x y z
N MET A 1 38.21 -40.43 -27.28
CA MET A 1 36.94 -39.78 -26.89
C MET A 1 37.29 -38.42 -26.30
N GLN A 2 36.86 -37.35 -26.96
CA GLN A 2 37.23 -35.94 -26.74
C GLN A 2 35.97 -35.13 -26.42
N LEU A 3 36.02 -34.29 -25.37
CA LEU A 3 35.16 -33.12 -25.12
C LEU A 3 35.73 -32.43 -23.86
N GLY A 4 35.95 -31.13 -23.75
CA GLY A 4 35.67 -29.98 -24.61
C GLY A 4 35.83 -28.73 -23.75
N ASP A 5 36.69 -27.84 -24.20
CA ASP A 5 37.25 -26.65 -23.57
C ASP A 5 36.20 -25.56 -23.28
N LYS A 6 36.06 -25.09 -22.03
CA LYS A 6 35.46 -23.76 -21.76
C LYS A 6 36.22 -22.98 -20.67
N LYS A 7 36.85 -21.93 -21.18
CA LYS A 7 37.73 -20.91 -20.61
C LYS A 7 37.00 -20.00 -19.62
N LEU A 8 37.61 -19.79 -18.44
CA LEU A 8 37.22 -18.77 -17.46
C LEU A 8 37.49 -17.37 -18.03
N ILE A 9 36.48 -16.52 -18.13
CA ILE A 9 36.62 -15.12 -18.54
C ILE A 9 36.74 -14.22 -17.31
N VAL A 10 37.94 -13.71 -17.06
CA VAL A 10 38.22 -12.66 -16.07
C VAL A 10 37.96 -11.31 -16.72
N GLN A 11 36.88 -10.63 -16.32
CA GLN A 11 36.61 -9.27 -16.76
C GLN A 11 37.38 -8.29 -15.89
N ARG A 12 38.38 -7.62 -16.50
CA ARG A 12 39.19 -6.57 -15.88
C ARG A 12 38.30 -5.35 -15.66
N ALA A 13 38.13 -4.91 -14.41
CA ALA A 13 37.45 -3.67 -14.08
C ALA A 13 38.19 -2.49 -14.72
N SER A 14 37.48 -1.71 -15.53
CA SER A 14 38.00 -0.52 -16.18
C SER A 14 38.13 0.62 -15.17
N VAL A 15 39.29 1.28 -15.20
CA VAL A 15 39.63 2.48 -14.45
C VAL A 15 38.87 3.70 -15.02
N GLY A 16 38.13 4.41 -14.17
CA GLY A 16 37.41 5.65 -14.52
C GLY A 16 38.13 6.87 -13.96
N ALA A 17 38.44 7.83 -14.84
CA ALA A 17 39.22 9.02 -14.57
C ALA A 17 38.45 10.13 -13.82
N LYS A 18 39.26 10.90 -13.11
CA LYS A 18 39.04 12.12 -12.35
C LYS A 18 38.49 13.26 -13.23
N ASN A 19 37.47 13.98 -12.76
CA ASN A 19 37.41 15.43 -12.93
C ASN A 19 36.63 16.08 -11.78
N ALA A 20 37.24 17.10 -11.18
CA ALA A 20 36.67 17.95 -10.14
C ALA A 20 35.86 19.08 -10.78
N GLN A 21 34.74 19.48 -10.15
CA GLN A 21 34.55 20.82 -9.55
C GLN A 21 33.05 21.21 -9.45
N ASN A 22 32.61 21.34 -8.19
CA ASN A 22 31.66 22.30 -7.62
C ASN A 22 30.15 22.27 -7.92
N SER A 23 29.44 21.85 -6.87
CA SER A 23 28.49 22.64 -6.06
C SER A 23 26.99 22.66 -6.38
N ALA A 24 26.25 22.44 -5.27
CA ALA A 24 24.88 22.85 -4.95
C ALA A 24 23.72 21.87 -5.25
N THR A 25 23.49 20.99 -4.27
CA THR A 25 22.22 20.81 -3.53
C THR A 25 20.91 20.68 -4.33
N THR A 26 20.48 19.43 -4.57
CA THR A 26 19.09 18.99 -4.35
C THR A 26 19.11 17.51 -3.99
N ALA A 27 18.86 17.19 -2.73
CA ALA A 27 18.75 15.83 -2.23
C ALA A 27 17.37 15.26 -2.61
N ALA A 28 17.30 14.56 -3.74
CA ALA A 28 16.21 13.64 -4.04
C ALA A 28 16.66 12.22 -3.65
N PRO A 29 15.87 11.43 -2.91
CA PRO A 29 16.27 10.08 -2.52
C PRO A 29 16.36 9.18 -3.77
N VAL A 30 17.54 8.58 -3.94
CA VAL A 30 17.86 7.67 -5.03
C VAL A 30 17.09 6.36 -4.82
N MET A 31 16.08 6.11 -5.65
CA MET A 31 15.35 4.84 -5.68
C MET A 31 16.32 3.76 -6.16
N ILE A 32 16.71 2.83 -5.29
CA ILE A 32 17.47 1.64 -5.68
C ILE A 32 16.50 0.73 -6.46
N GLN A 33 16.53 0.81 -7.79
CA GLN A 33 15.77 -0.07 -8.67
C GLN A 33 16.48 -1.42 -8.79
N VAL A 34 16.04 -2.42 -8.03
CA VAL A 34 16.40 -3.83 -8.24
C VAL A 34 15.53 -4.40 -9.38
N PRO A 35 16.11 -4.83 -10.51
CA PRO A 35 15.37 -5.48 -11.59
C PRO A 35 14.79 -6.81 -11.10
N GLY A 36 13.47 -6.97 -11.12
CA GLY A 36 12.80 -8.23 -10.78
C GLY A 36 11.82 -8.17 -9.60
N LEU A 37 11.71 -7.04 -8.89
CA LEU A 37 10.65 -6.80 -7.91
C LEU A 37 9.75 -5.66 -8.38
N SER A 38 9.03 -5.89 -9.48
CA SER A 38 7.90 -5.03 -9.85
C SER A 38 6.81 -5.23 -8.80
N MET A 39 6.72 -4.34 -7.82
CA MET A 39 5.55 -4.15 -6.96
C MET A 39 4.36 -3.56 -7.76
N VAL A 40 4.12 -4.11 -8.95
CA VAL A 40 3.03 -3.72 -9.85
C VAL A 40 2.05 -4.89 -9.90
N GLY A 41 0.89 -4.67 -9.29
CA GLY A 41 -0.36 -5.06 -9.95
C GLY A 41 -1.19 -6.18 -9.33
N THR A 42 -1.33 -6.28 -8.01
CA THR A 42 -2.45 -7.07 -7.43
C THR A 42 -3.62 -6.23 -6.95
N SER A 43 -3.41 -4.94 -6.70
CA SER A 43 -4.47 -3.94 -6.53
C SER A 43 -4.76 -3.34 -7.91
N GLY A 44 -6.02 -3.25 -8.35
CA GLY A 44 -6.44 -2.78 -9.69
C GLY A 44 -5.95 -1.38 -10.12
N PRO A 45 -6.59 -0.71 -11.09
CA PRO A 45 -6.18 0.65 -11.46
C PRO A 45 -6.20 1.57 -10.22
N PRO A 46 -5.22 2.48 -10.05
CA PRO A 46 -5.20 3.41 -8.94
C PRO A 46 -6.46 4.28 -8.93
N THR A 47 -7.13 4.35 -7.79
CA THR A 47 -8.29 5.20 -7.55
C THR A 47 -8.06 6.08 -6.31
N GLU A 48 -8.99 6.98 -6.01
CA GLU A 48 -8.96 7.72 -4.75
C GLU A 48 -9.48 6.92 -3.54
N VAL A 49 -10.02 5.71 -3.74
CA VAL A 49 -10.55 4.88 -2.64
C VAL A 49 -9.65 3.66 -2.41
N LEU A 50 -9.13 3.55 -1.20
CA LEU A 50 -8.35 2.41 -0.75
C LEU A 50 -9.20 1.48 0.11
N CYS A 51 -9.22 0.20 -0.24
CA CYS A 51 -9.78 -0.85 0.59
C CYS A 51 -8.64 -1.52 1.38
N LEU A 52 -8.73 -1.46 2.70
CA LEU A 52 -7.86 -2.14 3.65
C LEU A 52 -8.57 -3.42 4.10
N LEU A 53 -7.95 -4.55 3.82
CA LEU A 53 -8.43 -5.87 4.20
C LEU A 53 -7.60 -6.39 5.37
N ASN A 54 -8.24 -7.23 6.18
CA ASN A 54 -7.60 -7.93 7.29
C ASN A 54 -7.08 -6.99 8.40
N MET A 55 -7.66 -5.78 8.52
CA MET A 55 -7.38 -4.86 9.63
C MET A 55 -8.32 -5.05 10.82
N VAL A 56 -9.60 -5.35 10.56
CA VAL A 56 -10.64 -5.40 11.60
C VAL A 56 -11.39 -6.72 11.54
N THR A 57 -11.85 -7.20 12.68
CA THR A 57 -12.80 -8.32 12.78
C THR A 57 -14.22 -7.80 12.92
N PRO A 58 -15.24 -8.57 12.49
CA PRO A 58 -16.64 -8.21 12.74
C PRO A 58 -16.93 -8.03 14.24
N ASP A 59 -16.32 -8.81 15.12
CA ASP A 59 -16.59 -8.73 16.55
C ASP A 59 -16.14 -7.40 17.17
N GLU A 60 -14.97 -6.88 16.77
CA GLU A 60 -14.47 -5.55 17.15
C GLU A 60 -15.39 -4.40 16.67
N LEU A 61 -16.21 -4.64 15.63
CA LEU A 61 -17.14 -3.63 15.07
C LEU A 61 -18.54 -3.68 15.70
N ARG A 62 -18.79 -4.63 16.61
CA ARG A 62 -20.06 -4.73 17.34
C ARG A 62 -20.14 -3.64 18.41
N ASP A 63 -19.05 -3.44 19.15
CA ASP A 63 -18.95 -2.43 20.19
C ASP A 63 -18.80 -1.02 19.60
N GLU A 64 -19.49 -0.04 20.18
CA GLU A 64 -19.48 1.33 19.65
C GLU A 64 -18.21 2.10 20.05
N GLU A 65 -17.71 1.91 21.28
CA GLU A 65 -16.44 2.55 21.71
C GLU A 65 -15.27 2.01 20.87
N GLU A 66 -15.18 0.68 20.71
CA GLU A 66 -14.11 0.06 19.93
C GLU A 66 -14.18 0.44 18.44
N TYR A 67 -15.40 0.57 17.89
CA TYR A 67 -15.60 1.06 16.53
C TYR A 67 -15.09 2.50 16.35
N GLU A 68 -15.43 3.41 17.27
CA GLU A 68 -14.99 4.81 17.23
C GLU A 68 -13.46 4.90 17.33
N ASP A 69 -12.85 4.17 18.26
CA ASP A 69 -11.39 4.09 18.42
C ASP A 69 -10.69 3.60 17.13
N ILE A 70 -11.20 2.51 16.53
CA ILE A 70 -10.66 1.97 15.28
C ILE A 70 -10.79 2.98 14.13
N LEU A 71 -11.93 3.67 14.04
CA LEU A 71 -12.18 4.65 12.99
C LEU A 71 -11.23 5.83 13.12
N GLU A 72 -11.02 6.34 14.33
CA GLU A 72 -10.07 7.42 14.59
C GLU A 72 -8.63 7.00 14.30
N ASP A 73 -8.20 5.83 14.77
CA ASP A 73 -6.84 5.29 14.54
C ASP A 73 -6.54 5.13 13.03
N ILE A 74 -7.47 4.55 12.27
CA ILE A 74 -7.30 4.36 10.83
C ILE A 74 -7.27 5.70 10.11
N LYS A 75 -8.14 6.63 10.51
CA LYS A 75 -8.20 7.97 9.91
C LYS A 75 -6.91 8.73 10.18
N GLU A 76 -6.42 8.76 11.41
CA GLU A 76 -5.16 9.41 11.77
C GLU A 76 -3.96 8.80 11.05
N GLU A 77 -3.88 7.47 10.98
CA GLU A 77 -2.80 6.78 10.30
C GLU A 77 -2.84 7.06 8.78
N CYS A 78 -4.02 7.06 8.17
CA CYS A 78 -4.17 7.39 6.75
C CYS A 78 -3.86 8.86 6.44
N ASN A 79 -4.18 9.77 7.37
CA ASN A 79 -3.95 11.21 7.21
C ASN A 79 -2.44 11.57 7.14
N LYS A 80 -1.55 10.67 7.58
CA LYS A 80 -0.08 10.84 7.44
C LYS A 80 0.39 10.75 5.98
N TYR A 81 -0.37 10.09 5.12
CA TYR A 81 0.00 9.87 3.71
C TYR A 81 -0.68 10.85 2.76
N GLY A 82 -1.85 11.35 3.14
CA GLY A 82 -2.53 12.46 2.49
C GLY A 82 -3.91 12.72 3.07
N VAL A 83 -4.65 13.67 2.48
CA VAL A 83 -5.91 14.15 3.07
C VAL A 83 -7.01 13.12 2.90
N VAL A 84 -7.50 12.58 4.02
CA VAL A 84 -8.64 11.65 4.06
C VAL A 84 -9.95 12.44 3.98
N ARG A 85 -10.79 12.10 3.01
CA ARG A 85 -12.11 12.72 2.78
C ARG A 85 -13.21 12.01 3.56
N SER A 86 -13.23 10.68 3.51
CA SER A 86 -14.16 9.86 4.30
C SER A 86 -13.58 8.48 4.58
N VAL A 87 -14.06 7.86 5.65
CA VAL A 87 -13.75 6.48 6.02
C VAL A 87 -15.08 5.80 6.24
N GLU A 88 -15.27 4.63 5.63
CA GLU A 88 -16.46 3.80 5.83
C GLU A 88 -16.02 2.39 6.23
N ILE A 89 -16.63 1.86 7.30
CA ILE A 89 -16.39 0.52 7.80
C ILE A 89 -17.75 -0.16 7.96
N PRO A 90 -18.11 -1.12 7.09
CA PRO A 90 -19.38 -1.83 7.18
C PRO A 90 -19.47 -2.63 8.49
N ARG A 91 -20.47 -2.32 9.33
CA ARG A 91 -20.72 -3.02 10.59
C ARG A 91 -21.50 -4.32 10.35
N PRO A 92 -21.18 -5.42 11.04
CA PRO A 92 -21.99 -6.63 10.99
C PRO A 92 -23.35 -6.39 11.64
N ILE A 93 -24.40 -6.97 11.05
CA ILE A 93 -25.76 -6.95 11.59
C ILE A 93 -26.13 -8.40 11.92
N GLU A 94 -26.61 -8.67 13.13
CA GLU A 94 -26.94 -10.03 13.54
C GLU A 94 -28.02 -10.64 12.65
N GLY A 95 -27.72 -11.82 12.08
CA GLY A 95 -28.62 -12.54 11.19
C GLY A 95 -28.63 -12.07 9.73
N VAL A 96 -27.78 -11.09 9.36
CA VAL A 96 -27.65 -10.59 7.98
C VAL A 96 -26.19 -10.68 7.53
N ASP A 97 -25.96 -11.27 6.35
CA ASP A 97 -24.65 -11.23 5.72
C ASP A 97 -24.43 -9.83 5.12
N VAL A 98 -23.54 -9.06 5.75
CA VAL A 98 -23.24 -7.68 5.32
C VAL A 98 -22.07 -7.71 4.33
N PRO A 99 -22.28 -7.34 3.06
CA PRO A 99 -21.19 -7.29 2.09
C PRO A 99 -20.14 -6.27 2.53
N GLY A 100 -18.86 -6.68 2.48
CA GLY A 100 -17.74 -5.84 2.90
C GLY A 100 -17.46 -5.82 4.41
N CYS A 101 -18.17 -6.62 5.21
CA CYS A 101 -17.86 -6.77 6.63
C CYS A 101 -16.40 -7.23 6.83
N GLY A 102 -15.67 -6.58 7.75
CA GLY A 102 -14.25 -6.84 7.97
C GLY A 102 -13.29 -6.13 7.00
N LYS A 103 -13.83 -5.31 6.08
CA LYS A 103 -13.05 -4.42 5.21
C LYS A 103 -13.21 -2.97 5.68
N VAL A 104 -12.18 -2.17 5.45
CA VAL A 104 -12.20 -0.72 5.71
C VAL A 104 -11.97 0.01 4.41
N PHE A 105 -12.78 1.02 4.12
CA PHE A 105 -12.69 1.81 2.91
C PHE A 105 -12.34 3.26 3.26
N VAL A 106 -11.28 3.77 2.65
CA VAL A 106 -10.76 5.11 2.89
C VAL A 106 -10.77 5.88 1.57
N GLU A 107 -11.55 6.95 1.49
CA GLU A 107 -11.55 7.89 0.37
C GLU A 107 -10.53 8.99 0.67
N PHE A 108 -9.56 9.15 -0.23
CA PHE A 108 -8.58 10.23 -0.21
C PHE A 108 -9.02 11.38 -1.12
N ASN A 109 -8.46 12.57 -0.89
CA ASN A 109 -8.68 13.72 -1.76
C ASN A 109 -8.02 13.57 -3.15
N SER A 110 -7.00 12.71 -3.28
CA SER A 110 -6.25 12.50 -4.53
C SER A 110 -5.80 11.06 -4.67
N VAL A 111 -5.84 10.55 -5.90
CA VAL A 111 -5.29 9.23 -6.28
C VAL A 111 -3.82 9.10 -5.87
N MET A 112 -3.04 10.18 -6.00
CA MET A 112 -1.61 10.17 -5.64
C MET A 112 -1.38 9.91 -4.16
N ASP A 113 -2.27 10.43 -3.30
CA ASP A 113 -2.19 10.24 -1.85
C ASP A 113 -2.65 8.82 -1.47
N CYS A 114 -3.70 8.33 -2.14
CA CYS A 114 -4.12 6.94 -2.03
C CYS A 114 -2.99 5.96 -2.42
N GLN A 115 -2.22 6.25 -3.47
CA GLN A 115 -1.08 5.43 -3.89
C GLN A 115 0.05 5.41 -2.84
N LYS A 116 0.33 6.56 -2.20
CA LYS A 116 1.31 6.62 -1.11
C LYS A 116 0.85 5.79 0.09
N ALA A 117 -0.41 5.94 0.48
CA ALA A 117 -1.01 5.18 1.57
C ALA A 117 -0.97 3.67 1.26
N GLN A 118 -1.32 3.27 0.04
CA GLN A 118 -1.28 1.89 -0.43
C GLN A 118 0.12 1.29 -0.29
N GLN A 119 1.16 1.97 -0.77
CA GLN A 119 2.54 1.49 -0.66
C GLN A 119 3.04 1.41 0.79
N ALA A 120 2.60 2.34 1.64
CA ALA A 120 3.02 2.39 3.02
C ALA A 120 2.31 1.36 3.91
N LEU A 121 1.02 1.12 3.68
CA LEU A 121 0.17 0.26 4.53
C LEU A 121 0.20 -1.21 4.09
N THR A 122 0.44 -1.50 2.81
CA THR A 122 0.50 -2.89 2.33
C THR A 122 1.63 -3.66 3.00
N GLY A 123 1.30 -4.82 3.57
CA GLY A 123 2.27 -5.68 4.23
C GLY A 123 2.64 -5.25 5.65
N ARG A 124 2.08 -4.13 6.16
CA ARG A 124 2.21 -3.78 7.59
C ARG A 124 1.45 -4.77 8.46
N LYS A 125 1.83 -4.82 9.73
CA LYS A 125 1.08 -5.56 10.74
C LYS A 125 0.16 -4.63 11.51
N PHE A 126 -1.10 -5.02 11.66
CA PHE A 126 -2.09 -4.38 12.52
C PHE A 126 -2.72 -5.46 13.40
N SER A 127 -2.62 -5.34 14.72
CA SER A 127 -3.11 -6.37 15.66
C SER A 127 -2.64 -7.79 15.28
N ASP A 128 -1.32 -7.96 15.07
CA ASP A 128 -0.64 -9.19 14.58
C ASP A 128 -1.08 -9.75 13.21
N ARG A 129 -2.00 -9.09 12.52
CA ARG A 129 -2.48 -9.45 11.18
C ARG A 129 -1.74 -8.66 10.11
N VAL A 130 -1.44 -9.29 8.99
CA VAL A 130 -0.85 -8.59 7.83
C VAL A 130 -1.95 -7.87 7.07
N VAL A 131 -1.78 -6.57 6.88
CA VAL A 131 -2.69 -5.70 6.14
C VAL A 131 -2.51 -5.92 4.65
N VAL A 132 -3.61 -6.21 3.98
CA VAL A 132 -3.68 -6.30 2.52
C VAL A 132 -4.46 -5.10 2.03
N THR A 133 -4.04 -4.47 0.94
CA THR A 133 -4.74 -3.31 0.39
C THR A 133 -5.11 -3.55 -1.07
N SER A 134 -6.21 -2.96 -1.51
CA SER A 134 -6.63 -2.93 -2.91
C SER A 134 -7.30 -1.61 -3.23
N TYR A 135 -7.12 -1.11 -4.46
CA TYR A 135 -7.93 0.01 -4.94
C TYR A 135 -9.39 -0.41 -5.08
N PHE A 136 -10.28 0.52 -4.78
CA PHE A 136 -11.72 0.35 -4.88
C PHE A 136 -12.33 1.41 -5.78
N ASP A 137 -13.44 1.07 -6.43
CA ASP A 137 -14.12 1.96 -7.35
C ASP A 137 -14.87 3.06 -6.57
N PRO A 138 -14.62 4.35 -6.83
CA PRO A 138 -15.24 5.45 -6.09
C PRO A 138 -16.77 5.49 -6.29
N ASP A 139 -17.28 5.16 -7.49
CA ASP A 139 -18.71 5.13 -7.74
C ASP A 139 -19.39 4.03 -6.91
N LYS A 140 -18.74 2.86 -6.79
CA LYS A 140 -19.24 1.79 -5.90
C LYS A 140 -19.19 2.18 -4.43
N TYR A 141 -18.14 2.87 -4.02
CA TYR A 141 -17.99 3.38 -2.65
C TYR A 141 -19.12 4.35 -2.30
N HIS A 142 -19.40 5.34 -3.17
CA HIS A 142 -20.49 6.30 -2.96
C HIS A 142 -21.88 5.65 -2.99
N ARG A 143 -22.05 4.53 -3.72
CA ARG A 143 -23.26 3.71 -3.69
C ARG A 143 -23.36 2.75 -2.51
N ARG A 144 -22.33 2.66 -1.66
CA ARG A 144 -22.22 1.72 -0.54
C ARG A 144 -22.33 0.25 -0.98
N GLU A 145 -21.79 -0.04 -2.17
CA GLU A 145 -21.65 -1.39 -2.70
C GLU A 145 -20.22 -1.89 -2.41
N PHE A 146 -20.01 -2.73 -1.38
CA PHE A 146 -18.69 -3.14 -0.84
C PHE A 146 -18.25 -4.59 -1.14
#